data_AF-B4E0W9-F1
#
_entry.id   AF-B4E0W9-F1
#
_cell.length_a   1.000
_cell.length_b   1.000
_cell.length_c   1.000
_cell.angle_alpha   90.00
_cell.angle_beta   90.00
_cell.angle_gamma   90.00
#
_symmetry.space_group_name_H-M   'P 1'
#
loop_
_entity.id
_entity.type
_entity.pdbx_description
1 polymer ?
#
loop_
_entity_poly.entity_id
_entity_poly.type
_entity_poly.pdbx_seq_one_letter_code
_entity_poly.pdbx_strand_id
1 'polypeptide(L)'
;MPFVPKWTLPTGLNVSIECKRVSGLEPATVDWAFDLTKTNMQTMYEQTLQPLHVPSCTLTSLLSSPSYEVQLESKVRRKGLGKFLIQILQLMANSTQMKKVMLTVFKHNHGAYQFFREALQFEIDDSSPSMSGCCGEDCSYEILSRRTKFGDSHHSHAGGHCGGCCH
;
A
#
# COMPACT_ATOMS: atom_id res chain seq x y z
N MET A 1 -9.81 -31.56 -0.01
CA MET A 1 -9.74 -30.20 -0.58
C MET A 1 -9.53 -29.23 0.57
N PRO A 2 -8.60 -28.26 0.49
CA PRO A 2 -8.49 -27.26 1.53
C PRO A 2 -9.80 -26.48 1.61
N PHE A 3 -10.29 -26.27 2.83
CA PHE A 3 -11.48 -25.47 3.07
C PHE A 3 -11.17 -24.02 2.73
N VAL A 4 -11.84 -23.48 1.71
CA VAL A 4 -11.72 -22.07 1.32
C VAL A 4 -12.79 -21.27 2.06
N PRO A 5 -12.43 -20.36 2.98
CA PRO A 5 -13.40 -19.57 3.70
C PRO A 5 -14.20 -18.69 2.74
N LYS A 6 -15.53 -18.74 2.87
CA LYS A 6 -16.47 -17.86 2.16
C LYS A 6 -17.00 -16.80 3.11
N TRP A 7 -17.04 -15.56 2.64
CA TRP A 7 -17.47 -14.40 3.39
C TRP A 7 -18.56 -13.66 2.63
N THR A 8 -19.59 -13.24 3.34
CA THR A 8 -20.62 -12.32 2.83
C THR A 8 -20.36 -10.95 3.44
N LEU A 9 -20.01 -9.98 2.61
CA LEU A 9 -19.80 -8.61 3.06
C LEU A 9 -21.15 -7.95 3.40
N PRO A 10 -21.17 -6.89 4.23
CA PRO A 10 -22.40 -6.14 4.54
C PRO A 10 -23.16 -5.61 3.32
N THR A 11 -22.48 -5.51 2.17
CA THR A 11 -23.04 -5.09 0.89
C THR A 11 -23.77 -6.22 0.13
N GLY A 12 -23.80 -7.44 0.68
CA GLY A 12 -24.33 -8.64 0.03
C GLY A 12 -23.36 -9.31 -0.95
N LEU A 13 -22.13 -8.78 -1.10
CA LEU A 13 -21.10 -9.40 -1.95
C LEU A 13 -20.57 -10.67 -1.29
N ASN A 14 -20.71 -11.80 -1.99
CA ASN A 14 -20.13 -13.09 -1.58
C ASN A 14 -18.75 -13.25 -2.20
N VAL A 15 -17.74 -13.52 -1.36
CA VAL A 15 -16.35 -13.72 -1.79
C VAL A 15 -15.72 -14.93 -1.13
N SER A 16 -14.81 -15.59 -1.83
CA SER A 16 -13.87 -16.57 -1.28
C SER A 16 -12.47 -15.96 -1.28
N ILE A 17 -11.76 -16.04 -0.15
CA ILE A 17 -10.41 -15.47 -0.03
C ILE A 17 -9.43 -16.58 0.25
N GLU A 18 -8.37 -16.63 -0.56
CA GLU A 18 -7.28 -17.58 -0.42
C GLU A 18 -5.95 -16.81 -0.35
N CYS A 19 -5.07 -17.22 0.56
CA CYS A 19 -3.69 -16.74 0.63
C CYS A 19 -2.78 -17.88 0.19
N LYS A 20 -2.07 -17.68 -0.93
CA LYS A 20 -1.16 -18.67 -1.52
C LYS A 20 0.17 -18.00 -1.85
N ARG A 21 1.27 -18.75 -1.70
CA ARG A 21 2.57 -18.36 -2.26
C ARG A 21 2.47 -18.37 -3.79
N VAL A 22 3.20 -17.51 -4.49
CA VAL A 22 3.21 -17.45 -5.96
C VAL A 22 3.51 -18.80 -6.61
N SER A 23 4.39 -19.61 -6.01
CA SER A 23 4.70 -20.97 -6.50
C SER A 23 3.54 -21.97 -6.36
N GLY A 24 2.46 -21.59 -5.66
CA GLY A 24 1.24 -22.37 -5.53
C GLY A 24 0.04 -21.76 -6.27
N LEU A 25 0.25 -20.74 -7.09
CA LEU A 25 -0.76 -20.16 -7.98
C LEU A 25 -0.64 -20.75 -9.38
N GLU A 26 -1.78 -20.87 -10.07
CA GLU A 26 -1.78 -21.23 -11.49
C GLU A 26 -1.17 -20.08 -12.32
N PRO A 27 -0.40 -20.36 -13.39
CA PRO A 27 0.23 -19.33 -14.22
C PRO A 27 -0.76 -18.27 -14.71
N ALA A 28 -1.95 -18.70 -15.18
CA ALA A 28 -3.00 -17.79 -15.64
C ALA A 28 -3.50 -16.82 -14.56
N THR A 29 -3.47 -17.22 -13.28
CA THR A 29 -3.83 -16.32 -12.16
C THR A 29 -2.75 -15.27 -11.91
N VAL A 30 -1.48 -15.65 -12.08
CA VAL A 30 -0.34 -14.73 -11.97
C VAL A 30 -0.39 -13.70 -13.10
N ASP A 31 -0.62 -14.15 -14.33
CA ASP A 31 -0.75 -13.28 -15.51
C ASP A 31 -1.93 -12.30 -15.34
N TRP A 32 -3.10 -12.80 -14.93
CA TRP A 32 -4.27 -11.96 -14.66
C TRP A 32 -4.00 -10.91 -13.57
N ALA A 33 -3.31 -11.29 -12.48
CA ALA A 33 -2.99 -10.36 -11.40
C ALA A 33 -2.04 -9.25 -11.88
N PHE A 34 -1.04 -9.60 -12.70
CA PHE A 34 -0.14 -8.65 -13.33
C PHE A 34 -0.88 -7.69 -14.27
N ASP A 35 -1.75 -8.21 -15.14
CA ASP A 35 -2.55 -7.41 -16.07
C ASP A 35 -3.51 -6.47 -15.34
N LEU A 36 -4.10 -6.91 -14.22
CA LEU A 36 -4.96 -6.09 -13.39
C LEU A 36 -4.17 -4.95 -12.73
N THR A 37 -2.99 -5.22 -12.16
CA THR A 37 -2.10 -4.18 -11.64
C THR A 37 -1.74 -3.19 -12.74
N LYS A 38 -1.31 -3.68 -13.90
CA LYS A 38 -0.96 -2.83 -15.04
C LYS A 38 -2.13 -1.95 -15.44
N THR A 39 -3.32 -2.52 -15.62
CA THR A 39 -4.53 -1.75 -15.99
C THR A 39 -4.87 -0.66 -14.98
N ASN A 40 -4.70 -0.93 -13.68
CA ASN A 40 -5.06 0.02 -12.62
C ASN A 40 -4.01 1.09 -12.37
N MET A 41 -2.73 0.75 -12.59
CA MET A 41 -1.60 1.57 -12.15
C MET A 41 -0.84 2.22 -13.30
N GLN A 42 -0.93 1.71 -14.53
CA GLN A 42 -0.14 2.17 -15.67
C GLN A 42 -0.25 3.67 -15.88
N THR A 43 -1.47 4.21 -15.96
CA THR A 43 -1.68 5.65 -16.18
C THR A 43 -1.14 6.49 -15.02
N MET A 44 -1.21 6.00 -13.78
CA MET A 44 -0.69 6.73 -12.61
C MET A 44 0.84 6.78 -12.61
N TYR A 45 1.49 5.68 -12.98
CA TYR A 45 2.94 5.64 -13.17
C TYR A 45 3.37 6.54 -14.33
N GLU A 46 2.70 6.47 -15.48
CA GLU A 46 3.01 7.31 -16.63
C GLU A 46 2.91 8.80 -16.29
N GLN A 47 1.85 9.22 -15.59
CA GLN A 47 1.68 10.63 -15.14
C GLN A 47 2.73 11.07 -14.12
N THR A 48 3.18 10.16 -13.26
CA THR A 48 4.20 10.45 -12.23
C THR A 48 5.61 10.46 -12.81
N LEU A 49 5.87 9.67 -13.85
CA LEU A 49 7.18 9.50 -14.47
C LEU A 49 7.40 10.42 -15.68
N GLN A 50 6.36 11.08 -16.20
CA GLN A 50 6.47 12.01 -17.33
C GLN A 50 7.48 13.18 -17.14
N PRO A 51 7.79 13.68 -15.93
CA PRO A 51 8.86 14.67 -15.76
C PRO A 51 10.28 14.07 -15.71
N LEU A 52 10.43 12.75 -15.53
CA LEU A 52 11.73 12.11 -15.36
C LEU A 52 11.95 11.14 -16.51
N HIS A 53 12.90 11.45 -17.38
CA HIS A 53 13.52 10.49 -18.29
C HIS A 53 14.29 9.46 -17.43
N VAL A 54 13.58 8.57 -16.74
CA VAL A 54 14.23 7.55 -15.89
C VAL A 54 14.58 6.36 -16.77
N PRO A 55 15.88 6.09 -17.00
CA PRO A 55 16.27 4.82 -17.58
C PRO A 55 15.78 3.69 -16.68
N SER A 56 15.39 2.58 -17.31
CA SER A 56 14.78 1.37 -16.73
C SER A 56 15.46 0.78 -15.48
N CYS A 57 16.61 1.30 -15.04
CA CYS A 57 17.46 0.74 -13.98
C CYS A 57 17.14 1.27 -12.56
N THR A 58 16.55 2.46 -12.39
CA THR A 58 16.36 3.06 -11.05
C THR A 58 15.17 2.48 -10.28
N LEU A 59 14.19 1.88 -10.98
CA LEU A 59 13.03 1.20 -10.38
C LEU A 59 13.45 0.00 -9.49
N THR A 60 14.60 -0.61 -9.79
CA THR A 60 15.12 -1.80 -9.08
C THR A 60 15.56 -1.51 -7.63
N SER A 61 15.93 -0.27 -7.28
CA SER A 61 16.42 0.06 -5.93
C SER A 61 15.32 0.36 -4.90
N LEU A 62 14.08 0.64 -5.34
CA LEU A 62 12.93 0.86 -4.45
C LEU A 62 12.18 -0.44 -4.07
N LEU A 63 12.64 -1.58 -4.61
CA LEU A 63 12.06 -2.92 -4.41
C LEU A 63 12.56 -3.65 -3.14
N SER A 64 13.20 -2.96 -2.20
CA SER A 64 13.73 -3.58 -0.97
C SER A 64 12.72 -3.71 0.19
N SER A 65 11.50 -3.19 0.03
CA SER A 65 10.41 -3.41 0.98
C SER A 65 9.39 -4.39 0.38
N PRO A 66 8.85 -5.35 1.15
CA PRO A 66 7.73 -6.16 0.69
C PRO A 66 6.50 -5.24 0.55
N SER A 67 6.39 -4.58 -0.60
CA SER A 67 5.26 -3.72 -0.94
C SER A 67 4.08 -4.63 -1.25
N TYR A 68 3.08 -4.62 -0.37
CA TYR A 68 1.82 -5.29 -0.63
C TYR A 68 1.00 -4.43 -1.58
N GLU A 69 0.69 -4.95 -2.77
CA GLU A 69 -0.28 -4.31 -3.66
C GLU A 69 -1.68 -4.90 -3.44
N VAL A 70 -2.68 -4.01 -3.32
CA VAL A 70 -4.09 -4.41 -3.27
C VAL A 70 -4.79 -3.84 -4.50
N GLN A 71 -5.12 -4.72 -5.44
CA GLN A 71 -5.84 -4.39 -6.65
C GLN A 71 -7.24 -5.01 -6.65
N LEU A 72 -8.22 -4.26 -7.15
CA LEU A 72 -9.59 -4.72 -7.29
C LEU A 72 -10.08 -4.44 -8.70
N GLU A 73 -10.77 -5.43 -9.30
CA GLU A 73 -11.52 -5.20 -10.52
C GLU A 73 -12.60 -4.12 -10.29
N SER A 74 -12.80 -3.27 -11.31
CA SER A 74 -13.75 -2.14 -11.24
C SER A 74 -15.15 -2.54 -10.79
N LYS A 75 -15.63 -3.73 -11.19
CA LYS A 75 -16.98 -4.25 -10.88
C LYS A 75 -17.21 -4.58 -9.39
N VAL A 76 -16.15 -4.75 -8.61
CA VAL A 76 -16.20 -5.06 -7.16
C VAL A 76 -15.69 -3.91 -6.28
N ARG A 77 -15.28 -2.79 -6.88
CA ARG A 77 -14.89 -1.58 -6.13
C ARG A 77 -16.09 -0.96 -5.40
N ARG A 78 -15.80 -0.21 -4.34
CA ARG A 78 -16.80 0.51 -3.51
C ARG A 78 -17.87 -0.39 -2.86
N LYS A 79 -17.69 -1.72 -2.87
CA LYS A 79 -18.57 -2.70 -2.20
C LYS A 79 -18.03 -3.17 -0.84
N GLY A 80 -17.11 -2.42 -0.25
CA GLY A 80 -16.46 -2.75 1.04
C GLY A 80 -15.30 -3.75 0.95
N LEU A 81 -15.08 -4.39 -0.21
CA LEU A 81 -14.04 -5.40 -0.39
C LEU A 81 -12.63 -4.89 -0.10
N GLY A 82 -12.28 -3.67 -0.54
CA GLY A 82 -10.97 -3.08 -0.25
C GLY A 82 -10.73 -2.93 1.25
N LYS A 83 -11.74 -2.44 1.99
CA LYS A 83 -11.65 -2.30 3.46
C LYS A 83 -11.44 -3.67 4.11
N PHE A 84 -12.20 -4.66 3.66
CA PHE A 84 -12.13 -6.01 4.18
C PHE A 84 -10.76 -6.67 3.95
N LEU A 85 -10.19 -6.55 2.74
CA LEU A 85 -8.85 -7.07 2.42
C LEU A 85 -7.76 -6.41 3.28
N ILE A 86 -7.82 -5.10 3.46
CA ILE A 86 -6.85 -4.38 4.29
C ILE A 86 -7.00 -4.74 5.79
N GLN A 87 -8.21 -5.02 6.26
CA GLN A 87 -8.43 -5.56 7.61
C GLN A 87 -7.82 -6.95 7.79
N ILE A 88 -7.95 -7.84 6.79
CA ILE A 88 -7.28 -9.15 6.81
C ILE A 88 -5.75 -8.96 6.84
N LEU A 89 -5.21 -8.04 6.05
CA LEU A 89 -3.77 -7.73 6.07
C LEU A 89 -3.31 -7.25 7.46
N GLN A 90 -4.09 -6.41 8.13
CA GLN A 90 -3.80 -6.00 9.51
C GLN A 90 -3.87 -7.17 10.49
N LEU A 91 -4.83 -8.08 10.35
CA LEU A 91 -4.92 -9.28 11.18
C LEU A 91 -3.70 -10.19 10.97
N MET A 92 -3.28 -10.39 9.73
CA MET A 92 -2.08 -11.14 9.40
C MET A 92 -0.83 -10.50 10.01
N ALA A 93 -0.65 -9.18 9.83
CA ALA A 93 0.46 -8.44 10.42
C ALA A 93 0.50 -8.55 11.96
N ASN A 94 -0.66 -8.55 12.62
CA ASN A 94 -0.74 -8.82 14.07
C ASN A 94 -0.42 -10.29 14.41
N SER A 95 -0.84 -11.25 13.60
CA SER A 95 -0.53 -12.68 13.87
C SER A 95 0.97 -13.00 13.72
N THR A 96 1.65 -12.28 12.82
CA THR A 96 3.09 -12.45 12.53
C THR A 96 3.98 -11.48 13.30
N GLN A 97 3.42 -10.72 14.25
CA GLN A 97 4.14 -9.74 15.07
C GLN A 97 4.87 -8.64 14.27
N MET A 98 4.40 -8.33 13.06
CA MET A 98 4.91 -7.20 12.29
C MET A 98 4.58 -5.90 13.02
N LYS A 99 5.46 -4.89 12.95
CA LYS A 99 5.30 -3.62 13.69
C LYS A 99 4.28 -2.67 13.05
N LYS A 100 4.18 -2.66 11.72
CA LYS A 100 3.27 -1.79 10.96
C LYS A 100 2.89 -2.44 9.63
N VAL A 101 1.71 -2.09 9.13
CA VAL A 101 1.31 -2.28 7.73
C VAL A 101 1.66 -0.99 7.00
N MET A 102 2.36 -1.08 5.87
CA MET A 102 2.84 0.06 5.11
C MET A 102 2.44 -0.07 3.64
N LEU A 103 2.12 1.04 2.99
CA LEU A 103 1.75 1.10 1.58
C LEU A 103 2.12 2.45 0.98
N THR A 104 2.21 2.50 -0.34
CA THR A 104 2.41 3.74 -1.09
C THR A 104 1.12 4.11 -1.79
N VAL A 105 0.77 5.40 -1.75
CA VAL A 105 -0.42 5.93 -2.45
C VAL A 105 -0.04 7.18 -3.23
N PHE A 106 -0.57 7.31 -4.44
CA PHE A 106 -0.40 8.52 -5.24
C PHE A 106 -1.31 9.65 -4.71
N LYS A 107 -0.76 10.85 -4.53
CA LYS A 107 -1.51 12.02 -4.03
C LYS A 107 -2.66 12.39 -4.97
N HIS A 108 -2.46 12.25 -6.27
CA HIS A 108 -3.49 12.55 -7.28
C HIS A 108 -4.62 11.49 -7.33
N ASN A 109 -4.43 10.30 -6.74
CA ASN A 109 -5.47 9.30 -6.61
C ASN A 109 -6.32 9.57 -5.36
N HIS A 110 -7.09 10.65 -5.40
CA HIS A 110 -7.93 11.13 -4.30
C HIS A 110 -8.81 10.03 -3.69
N GLY A 111 -9.36 9.14 -4.54
CA GLY A 111 -10.22 8.04 -4.09
C GLY A 111 -9.48 7.02 -3.22
N ALA A 112 -8.27 6.63 -3.60
CA ALA A 112 -7.44 5.74 -2.78
C ALA A 112 -6.86 6.48 -1.57
N TYR A 113 -6.44 7.73 -1.75
CA TYR A 113 -5.88 8.57 -0.70
C TYR A 113 -6.86 8.75 0.46
N GLN A 114 -8.09 9.22 0.18
CA GLN A 114 -9.16 9.34 1.17
C GLN A 114 -9.53 7.98 1.79
N PHE A 115 -9.54 6.92 0.98
CA PHE A 115 -9.82 5.57 1.49
C PHE A 115 -8.79 5.13 2.55
N PHE A 116 -7.49 5.34 2.32
CA PHE A 116 -6.46 4.95 3.29
C PHE A 116 -6.37 5.93 4.47
N ARG A 117 -6.38 7.24 4.21
CA ARG A 117 -6.25 8.28 5.25
C ARG A 117 -7.48 8.38 6.14
N GLU A 118 -8.66 8.47 5.56
CA GLU A 118 -9.89 8.78 6.30
C GLU A 118 -10.64 7.51 6.70
N ALA A 119 -10.87 6.58 5.75
CA ALA A 119 -11.69 5.41 6.04
C ALA A 119 -10.94 4.31 6.83
N LEU A 120 -9.62 4.24 6.65
CA LEU A 120 -8.76 3.24 7.30
C LEU A 120 -7.80 3.83 8.34
N GLN A 121 -7.75 5.15 8.51
CA GLN A 121 -6.94 5.83 9.52
C GLN A 121 -5.45 5.43 9.44
N PHE A 122 -4.92 5.38 8.21
CA PHE A 122 -3.47 5.30 8.00
C PHE A 122 -2.88 6.71 8.12
N GLU A 123 -1.67 6.78 8.65
CA GLU A 123 -0.92 8.03 8.84
C GLU A 123 0.20 8.12 7.79
N ILE A 124 0.73 9.32 7.55
CA ILE A 124 1.98 9.46 6.78
C ILE A 124 3.08 8.78 7.61
N ASP A 125 3.80 7.87 7.00
CA ASP A 125 4.94 7.22 7.62
C ASP A 125 6.14 8.18 7.69
N ASP A 126 6.96 8.06 8.73
CA ASP A 126 8.19 8.87 8.87
C ASP A 126 9.17 8.67 7.71
N SER A 127 9.09 7.53 7.01
CA SER A 127 9.86 7.25 5.79
C SER A 127 9.31 7.90 4.52
N SER A 128 8.15 8.55 4.58
CA SER A 128 7.55 9.22 3.43
C SER A 128 8.43 10.41 2.97
N PRO A 129 8.64 10.60 1.65
CA PRO A 129 9.40 11.74 1.14
C PRO A 129 8.89 13.10 1.64
N SER A 130 7.57 13.22 1.86
CA SER A 130 6.95 14.43 2.41
C SER A 130 7.45 14.81 3.82
N MET A 131 8.01 13.86 4.58
CA MET A 131 8.56 14.10 5.92
C MET A 131 10.03 14.55 5.91
N SER A 132 10.72 14.47 4.76
CA SER A 132 12.19 14.61 4.69
C SER A 132 12.73 16.06 4.56
N GLY A 133 11.88 17.08 4.63
CA GLY A 133 12.28 18.51 4.73
C GLY A 133 12.93 19.13 3.47
N CYS A 134 13.44 18.32 2.53
CA CYS A 134 13.99 18.77 1.25
C CYS A 134 13.05 18.34 0.11
N CYS A 135 12.41 19.30 -0.56
CA CYS A 135 11.56 19.07 -1.76
C CYS A 135 10.38 18.08 -1.58
N GLY A 136 9.94 17.83 -0.34
CA GLY A 136 8.92 16.82 -0.03
C GLY A 136 7.50 17.15 -0.54
N GLU A 137 7.20 18.42 -0.80
CA GLU A 137 5.89 18.84 -1.32
C GLU A 137 5.66 18.39 -2.77
N ASP A 138 6.72 18.31 -3.59
CA ASP A 138 6.65 17.98 -5.02
C ASP A 138 6.53 16.46 -5.31
N CYS A 139 6.60 15.62 -4.27
CA CYS A 139 6.48 14.19 -4.44
C CYS A 139 5.04 13.80 -4.83
N SER A 140 4.89 13.07 -5.93
CA SER A 140 3.59 12.63 -6.48
C SER A 140 2.92 11.51 -5.67
N TYR A 141 3.63 10.93 -4.70
CA TYR A 141 3.16 9.86 -3.83
C TYR A 141 3.52 10.11 -2.37
N GLU A 142 2.86 9.38 -1.48
CA GLU A 142 3.17 9.31 -0.05
C GLU A 142 3.28 7.86 0.40
N ILE A 143 4.10 7.65 1.43
CA ILE A 143 4.14 6.37 2.15
C ILE A 143 3.25 6.51 3.36
N LEU A 144 2.24 5.64 3.45
CA LEU A 144 1.32 5.57 4.57
C LEU A 144 1.59 4.32 5.40
N SER A 145 1.39 4.41 6.71
CA SER A 145 1.44 3.25 7.58
C SER A 145 0.41 3.26 8.68
N ARG A 146 0.15 2.06 9.22
CA ARG A 146 -0.66 1.85 10.40
C ARG A 146 0.02 0.82 11.30
N ARG A 147 0.32 1.23 12.54
CA ARG A 147 0.98 0.38 13.53
C ARG A 147 0.08 -0.77 13.96
N THR A 148 0.69 -1.91 14.25
CA THR A 148 0.02 -3.04 14.91
C THR A 148 0.21 -2.91 16.42
N LYS A 149 -0.34 -3.86 17.21
CA LYS A 149 -0.09 -3.92 18.66
C LYS A 149 1.39 -4.13 19.05
N PHE A 150 2.26 -4.49 18.10
CA PHE A 150 3.70 -4.66 18.30
C PHE A 150 4.51 -3.41 17.91
N GLY A 151 3.84 -2.39 17.38
CA GLY A 151 4.47 -1.15 16.93
C GLY A 151 4.89 -0.20 18.06
N ASP A 152 4.44 -0.43 19.30
CA ASP A 152 4.67 0.45 20.46
C ASP A 152 5.88 0.02 21.33
N SER A 153 6.97 -0.42 20.70
CA SER A 153 8.23 -0.65 21.41
C SER A 153 9.19 0.50 21.13
N HIS A 154 9.14 1.54 21.98
CA HIS A 154 10.10 2.65 22.13
C HIS A 154 10.40 3.52 20.89
N HIS A 155 9.72 4.67 20.82
CA HIS A 155 10.37 5.94 20.40
C HIS A 155 10.14 7.00 21.47
N SER A 156 10.77 6.81 22.63
CA SER A 156 11.26 7.93 23.42
C SER A 156 12.58 8.39 22.80
N HIS A 157 12.53 9.27 21.80
CA HIS A 157 13.67 10.09 21.42
C HIS A 157 13.21 11.53 21.18
N ALA A 158 13.47 12.33 22.23
CA ALA A 158 13.90 13.71 22.24
C ALA A 158 13.86 14.47 20.91
N GLY A 159 13.16 15.61 20.93
CA GLY A 159 13.28 16.64 19.90
C GLY A 159 14.74 17.05 19.70
N GLY A 160 15.31 16.66 18.57
CA GLY A 160 16.52 17.22 18.02
C GLY A 160 16.15 18.33 17.06
N HIS A 161 16.40 19.58 17.47
CA HIS A 161 16.48 20.74 16.60
C HIS A 161 17.37 20.41 15.38
N CYS A 162 16.84 20.47 14.17
CA CYS A 162 17.66 20.69 12.98
C CYS A 162 17.77 22.20 12.78
N GLY A 163 18.82 22.77 13.36
CA GLY A 163 19.26 24.12 13.04
C GLY A 163 20.07 24.12 11.74
N GLY A 164 19.70 25.02 10.83
CA GLY A 164 20.60 25.71 9.90
C GLY A 164 21.28 24.89 8.81
N CYS A 165 20.89 25.14 7.56
CA CYS A 165 21.81 25.28 6.43
C CYS A 165 21.05 25.89 5.23
N CYS A 166 21.08 27.22 5.11
CA CYS A 166 21.01 27.93 3.83
C CYS A 166 22.04 29.06 3.95
N HIS A 167 23.09 28.99 3.13
CA HIS A 167 24.11 30.01 2.97
C HIS A 167 23.65 31.02 1.91
#